data_AF-A0A9D3M032-F1
#
_entry.id   AF-A0A9D3M032-F1
#
_cell.length_a   1.000
_cell.length_b   1.000
_cell.length_c   1.000
_cell.angle_alpha   90.00
_cell.angle_beta   90.00
_cell.angle_gamma   90.00
#
_symmetry.space_group_name_H-M   'P 1'
#
loop_
_entity.id
_entity.type
_entity.pdbx_description
1 polymer ?
#
loop_
_entity_poly.entity_id
_entity_poly.type
_entity_poly.pdbx_seq_one_letter_code
_entity_poly.pdbx_strand_id
1 'polypeptide(L)'
;MQSLSLTVVVLALVLALTGVREANGAPIINWDRCTEISVRLNQLAKHLAKEVLDGSRGLIHDISEQVVLVEPSDMCDPAGLKIDSKPCLQKIITALGNYSRIFRKEELFLGSNREMAWKVSVTVSDFLGQLGAQEPEGLGSDIHAWMQDDLAQYSVERLLSFSILVARVFAAGNPAAHDDAPPTYCHQS
;
A
#
# COMPACT_ATOMS: atom_id res chain seq x y z
N MET A 1 13.79 2.26 -63.36
CA MET A 1 14.53 2.45 -62.08
C MET A 1 13.73 3.35 -61.12
N GLN A 2 12.57 2.90 -60.62
CA GLN A 2 11.73 3.72 -59.70
C GLN A 2 11.03 2.90 -58.58
N SER A 3 11.20 1.57 -58.49
CA SER A 3 10.50 0.76 -57.47
C SER A 3 11.27 0.56 -56.15
N LEU A 4 12.57 0.90 -56.10
CA LEU A 4 13.42 0.70 -54.91
C LEU A 4 13.26 1.78 -53.82
N SER A 5 12.64 2.92 -54.14
CA SER A 5 12.47 4.04 -53.21
C SER A 5 11.30 3.82 -52.23
N LEU A 6 10.19 3.24 -52.72
CA LEU A 6 8.98 3.04 -51.94
C LEU A 6 9.13 1.95 -50.87
N THR A 7 9.87 0.87 -51.15
CA THR A 7 10.05 -0.23 -50.19
C THR A 7 10.91 0.18 -48.99
N VAL A 8 11.93 1.01 -49.19
CA VAL A 8 12.80 1.52 -48.11
C VAL A 8 12.03 2.49 -47.21
N VAL A 9 11.20 3.36 -47.80
CA VAL A 9 10.37 4.33 -47.04
C VAL A 9 9.31 3.61 -46.21
N VAL A 10 8.65 2.58 -46.76
CA VAL A 10 7.66 1.79 -46.01
C VAL A 10 8.31 1.00 -44.87
N LEU A 11 9.49 0.42 -45.08
CA LEU A 11 10.20 -0.32 -44.04
C LEU A 11 10.68 0.59 -42.89
N ALA A 12 11.14 1.81 -43.21
CA ALA A 12 11.50 2.81 -42.20
C ALA A 12 10.30 3.32 -41.40
N LEU A 13 9.13 3.47 -42.04
CA LEU A 13 7.87 3.81 -41.37
C LEU A 13 7.37 2.70 -40.45
N VAL A 14 7.49 1.43 -40.85
CA VAL A 14 7.13 0.29 -40.00
C VAL A 14 8.05 0.21 -38.78
N LEU A 15 9.36 0.39 -38.96
CA LEU A 15 10.32 0.41 -37.85
C LEU A 15 10.12 1.60 -36.90
N ALA A 16 9.72 2.76 -37.42
CA ALA A 16 9.36 3.93 -36.60
C ALA A 16 8.04 3.73 -35.82
N LEU A 17 7.09 2.97 -36.38
CA LEU A 17 5.80 2.67 -35.73
C LEU A 17 5.87 1.53 -34.71
N THR A 18 6.89 0.67 -34.76
CA THR A 18 7.10 -0.43 -33.79
C THR A 18 8.13 -0.12 -32.70
N GLY A 19 8.76 1.06 -32.75
CA GLY A 19 10.02 1.35 -32.04
C GLY A 19 9.93 2.14 -30.74
N VAL A 20 8.74 2.45 -30.20
CA VAL A 20 8.62 3.06 -28.86
C VAL A 20 7.80 2.13 -27.97
N ARG A 21 8.40 0.98 -27.62
CA ARG A 21 8.14 0.44 -26.29
C ARG A 21 8.81 1.41 -25.34
N GLU A 22 8.02 2.27 -24.68
CA GLU A 22 8.47 2.91 -23.45
C GLU A 22 9.00 1.78 -22.56
N ALA A 23 10.31 1.72 -22.40
CA ALA A 23 10.90 1.12 -21.23
C ALA A 23 10.52 2.03 -20.07
N ASN A 24 9.25 1.92 -19.63
CA ASN A 24 8.83 2.44 -18.34
C ASN A 24 9.64 1.64 -17.32
N GLY A 25 10.81 2.18 -16.98
CA GLY A 25 11.63 1.66 -15.91
C GLY A 25 10.73 1.49 -14.69
N ALA A 26 10.82 0.34 -14.04
CA ALA A 26 10.07 0.09 -12.82
C ALA A 26 10.26 1.29 -11.86
N PRO A 27 9.21 1.74 -11.14
CA PRO A 27 9.33 2.83 -10.21
C PRO A 27 10.52 2.60 -9.28
N ILE A 28 11.40 3.59 -9.17
CA ILE A 28 12.52 3.52 -8.21
C ILE A 28 11.91 3.72 -6.83
N ILE A 29 11.82 2.64 -6.06
CA ILE A 29 11.28 2.66 -4.70
C ILE A 29 12.31 3.26 -3.76
N ASN A 30 11.94 4.36 -3.10
CA ASN A 30 12.72 4.92 -2.01
C ASN A 30 12.40 4.16 -0.71
N TRP A 31 13.20 3.13 -0.42
CA TRP A 31 13.01 2.26 0.74
C TRP A 31 13.08 3.02 2.06
N ASP A 32 14.01 3.96 2.23
CA ASP A 32 14.14 4.76 3.46
C ASP A 32 12.89 5.59 3.72
N ARG A 33 12.34 6.20 2.67
CA ARG A 33 11.09 6.96 2.77
C ARG A 33 9.90 6.04 3.06
N CYS A 34 9.84 4.86 2.45
CA CYS A 34 8.82 3.86 2.76
C CYS A 34 8.91 3.38 4.22
N THR A 35 10.12 3.23 4.76
CA THR A 35 10.35 2.93 6.18
C THR A 35 9.79 4.02 7.07
N GLU A 36 10.14 5.28 6.83
CA GLU A 36 9.64 6.43 7.61
C GLU A 36 8.11 6.49 7.58
N ILE A 37 7.50 6.41 6.40
CA ILE A 37 6.05 6.49 6.24
C ILE A 37 5.35 5.29 6.89
N SER A 38 5.89 4.07 6.76
CA SER A 38 5.30 2.87 7.35
C SER A 38 5.27 2.93 8.89
N VAL A 39 6.33 3.44 9.50
CA VAL A 39 6.40 3.67 10.96
C VAL A 39 5.39 4.73 11.38
N ARG A 40 5.32 5.85 10.66
CA ARG A 40 4.34 6.91 10.92
C ARG A 40 2.90 6.40 10.79
N LEU A 41 2.61 5.62 9.74
CA LEU A 41 1.30 5.00 9.55
C LEU A 41 0.95 4.09 10.73
N ASN A 42 1.89 3.28 11.21
CA ASN A 42 1.68 2.43 12.38
C ASN A 42 1.41 3.24 13.65
N GLN A 43 2.10 4.36 13.85
CA GLN A 43 1.85 5.24 15.00
C GLN A 43 0.45 5.88 14.95
N LEU A 44 0.04 6.39 13.78
CA LEU A 44 -1.30 6.94 13.58
C LEU A 44 -2.39 5.88 13.77
N ALA A 45 -2.18 4.67 13.23
CA ALA A 45 -3.11 3.56 13.38
C ALA A 45 -3.26 3.14 14.84
N LYS A 46 -2.17 3.10 15.62
CA LYS A 46 -2.21 2.84 17.07
C LYS A 46 -2.99 3.91 17.82
N HIS A 47 -2.77 5.18 17.50
CA HIS A 47 -3.49 6.28 18.14
C HIS A 47 -4.98 6.20 17.84
N LEU A 48 -5.35 6.07 16.56
CA LEU A 48 -6.74 5.97 16.15
C LEU A 48 -7.42 4.73 16.73
N ALA A 49 -6.73 3.59 16.79
CA ALA A 49 -7.24 2.39 17.45
C ALA A 49 -7.51 2.62 18.93
N LYS A 50 -6.63 3.32 19.64
CA LYS A 50 -6.90 3.66 21.03
C LYS A 50 -8.17 4.51 21.18
N GLU A 51 -8.37 5.51 20.34
CA GLU A 51 -9.54 6.39 20.42
C GLU A 51 -10.85 5.68 20.05
N VAL A 52 -10.83 4.84 19.02
CA VAL A 52 -12.03 4.16 18.49
C VAL A 52 -12.36 2.91 19.29
N LEU A 53 -11.36 2.11 19.68
CA LEU A 53 -11.57 0.81 20.34
C LEU A 53 -11.77 0.95 21.85
N ASP A 54 -11.08 1.85 22.55
CA ASP A 54 -11.28 2.04 24.00
C ASP A 54 -12.67 2.65 24.29
N GLY A 55 -13.26 3.36 23.33
CA GLY A 55 -14.63 3.89 23.40
C GLY A 55 -15.72 2.85 23.07
N SER A 56 -15.36 1.73 22.46
CA SER A 56 -16.27 0.68 22.00
C SER A 56 -16.42 -0.43 23.05
N ARG A 57 -17.66 -0.68 23.49
CA ARG A 57 -17.99 -1.83 24.34
C ARG A 57 -18.03 -3.10 23.48
N GLY A 58 -16.88 -3.75 23.32
CA GLY A 58 -16.74 -5.21 23.23
C GLY A 58 -17.76 -5.98 22.36
N LEU A 59 -18.02 -5.53 21.14
CA LEU A 59 -18.73 -6.35 20.15
C LEU A 59 -17.70 -6.90 19.16
N ILE A 60 -17.43 -8.20 19.27
CA ILE A 60 -16.70 -8.96 18.24
C ILE A 60 -17.71 -9.22 17.14
N HIS A 61 -17.53 -8.60 15.98
CA HIS A 61 -18.36 -8.87 14.81
C HIS A 61 -17.57 -9.58 13.72
N ASP A 62 -18.14 -10.66 13.22
CA ASP A 62 -17.57 -11.49 12.16
C ASP A 62 -17.93 -10.87 10.80
N ILE A 63 -17.28 -9.76 10.46
CA ILE A 63 -17.46 -9.10 9.16
C ILE A 63 -16.59 -9.84 8.15
N SER A 64 -17.25 -10.71 7.37
CA SER A 64 -16.69 -11.43 6.24
C SER A 64 -16.77 -10.60 4.94
N GLU A 65 -15.73 -10.76 4.11
CA GLU A 65 -15.75 -10.74 2.64
C GLU A 65 -15.13 -9.62 1.79
N GLN A 66 -14.55 -8.53 2.31
CA GLN A 66 -13.79 -7.59 1.45
C GLN A 66 -12.48 -7.05 2.05
N VAL A 67 -11.81 -7.86 2.88
CA VAL A 67 -10.52 -7.44 3.45
C VAL A 67 -9.38 -7.84 2.51
N VAL A 68 -8.56 -6.86 2.13
CA VAL A 68 -7.25 -7.15 1.55
C VAL A 68 -6.31 -7.55 2.69
N LEU A 69 -6.14 -8.85 2.86
CA LEU A 69 -5.21 -9.45 3.81
C LEU A 69 -3.89 -9.75 3.10
N VAL A 70 -2.77 -9.47 3.77
CA VAL A 70 -1.47 -9.97 3.34
C VAL A 70 -1.37 -11.44 3.76
N GLU A 71 -1.28 -12.33 2.78
CA GLU A 71 -1.27 -13.77 2.90
C GLU A 71 0.15 -14.33 2.72
N PRO A 72 0.42 -15.58 3.17
CA PRO A 72 1.73 -16.20 2.97
C PRO A 72 2.16 -16.26 1.49
N SER A 73 1.21 -16.41 0.56
CA SER A 73 1.45 -16.42 -0.88
C SER A 73 1.92 -15.07 -1.44
N ASP A 74 1.77 -13.98 -0.69
CA ASP A 74 2.19 -12.64 -1.13
C ASP A 74 3.70 -12.39 -0.93
N MET A 75 4.45 -13.34 -0.36
CA MET A 75 5.93 -13.29 -0.25
C MET A 75 6.47 -12.07 0.51
N CYS A 76 5.72 -11.57 1.50
CA CYS A 76 6.16 -10.46 2.37
C CYS A 76 7.11 -10.89 3.51
N ASP A 77 7.59 -12.13 3.50
CA ASP A 77 8.65 -12.59 4.40
C ASP A 77 10.04 -12.18 3.86
N PRO A 78 11.09 -12.16 4.72
CA PRO A 78 12.42 -11.73 4.30
C PRO A 78 13.01 -12.51 3.11
N ALA A 79 12.75 -13.82 3.02
CA ALA A 79 13.28 -14.62 1.92
C ALA A 79 12.53 -14.32 0.61
N GLY A 80 11.20 -14.19 0.69
CA GLY A 80 10.36 -13.77 -0.43
C GLY A 80 10.76 -12.41 -0.99
N LEU A 81 10.89 -11.40 -0.13
CA LEU A 81 11.29 -10.03 -0.50
C LEU A 81 12.66 -9.96 -1.19
N LYS A 82 13.60 -10.83 -0.79
CA LYS A 82 14.93 -10.92 -1.40
C LYS A 82 14.89 -11.52 -2.81
N ILE A 83 14.02 -12.51 -3.03
CA ILE A 83 13.89 -13.19 -4.33
C ILE A 83 13.14 -12.31 -5.32
N ASP A 84 11.95 -11.85 -4.94
CA ASP A 84 11.10 -10.96 -5.73
C ASP A 84 10.17 -10.18 -4.79
N SER A 85 10.42 -8.89 -4.62
CA SER A 85 9.59 -8.03 -3.77
C SER A 85 8.26 -7.63 -4.41
N LYS A 86 8.09 -7.84 -5.73
CA LYS A 86 6.95 -7.34 -6.48
C LYS A 86 5.59 -7.87 -5.99
N PRO A 87 5.39 -9.18 -5.71
CA PRO A 87 4.10 -9.68 -5.21
C PRO A 87 3.69 -9.02 -3.91
N CYS A 88 4.62 -8.89 -2.96
CA CYS A 88 4.37 -8.25 -1.68
C CYS A 88 4.00 -6.77 -1.85
N LEU A 89 4.79 -6.03 -2.62
CA LEU A 89 4.56 -4.61 -2.84
C LEU A 89 3.23 -4.33 -3.55
N GLN A 90 2.84 -5.16 -4.52
CA GLN A 90 1.54 -5.06 -5.18
C GLN A 90 0.38 -5.31 -4.20
N LYS A 91 0.54 -6.25 -3.27
CA LYS A 91 -0.46 -6.48 -2.23
C LYS A 91 -0.57 -5.29 -1.28
N ILE A 92 0.55 -4.74 -0.85
CA ILE A 92 0.62 -3.53 -0.01
C ILE A 92 -0.06 -2.35 -0.70
N ILE A 93 0.25 -2.10 -1.98
CA ILE A 93 -0.39 -1.05 -2.79
C ILE A 93 -1.92 -1.23 -2.82
N THR A 94 -2.38 -2.46 -3.04
CA THR A 94 -3.82 -2.77 -3.13
C THR A 94 -4.52 -2.51 -1.79
N ALA A 95 -3.91 -2.93 -0.68
CA ALA A 95 -4.42 -2.68 0.67
C ALA A 95 -4.44 -1.18 1.00
N LEU A 96 -3.36 -0.46 0.71
CA LEU A 96 -3.26 0.99 0.89
C LEU A 96 -4.33 1.71 0.06
N GLY A 97 -4.57 1.30 -1.18
CA GLY A 97 -5.64 1.84 -2.02
C GLY A 97 -7.02 1.72 -1.36
N ASN A 98 -7.33 0.56 -0.75
CA ASN A 98 -8.57 0.39 -0.01
C ASN A 98 -8.64 1.27 1.23
N TYR A 99 -7.56 1.38 2.01
CA TYR A 99 -7.53 2.25 3.17
C TYR A 99 -7.65 3.74 2.79
N SER A 100 -7.04 4.19 1.69
CA SER A 100 -7.23 5.56 1.21
C SER A 100 -8.73 5.85 0.98
N ARG A 101 -9.45 4.94 0.32
CA ARG A 101 -10.89 5.09 0.08
C ARG A 101 -11.72 5.10 1.37
N ILE A 102 -11.40 4.23 2.33
CA ILE A 102 -12.13 4.12 3.60
C ILE A 102 -11.90 5.38 4.45
N PHE A 103 -10.64 5.76 4.68
CA PHE A 103 -10.27 6.84 5.59
C PHE A 103 -10.49 8.25 5.01
N ARG A 104 -10.91 8.36 3.74
CA ARG A 104 -11.41 9.60 3.13
C ARG A 104 -12.89 9.87 3.34
N LYS A 105 -13.67 8.87 3.74
CA LYS A 105 -15.10 9.04 3.99
C LYS A 105 -15.31 9.82 5.29
N GLU A 106 -15.62 11.11 5.16
CA GLU A 106 -15.81 11.99 6.31
C GLU A 106 -16.96 11.54 7.19
N GLU A 107 -17.98 10.94 6.59
CA GLU A 107 -19.13 10.36 7.27
C GLU A 107 -18.82 9.07 8.02
N LEU A 108 -17.65 8.43 7.82
CA LEU A 108 -17.26 7.25 8.59
C LEU A 108 -16.70 7.61 9.97
N PHE A 109 -15.98 8.72 10.09
CA PHE A 109 -15.29 9.12 11.31
C PHE A 109 -15.80 10.48 11.81
N LEU A 110 -16.43 10.51 12.99
CA LEU A 110 -16.98 11.73 13.59
C LEU A 110 -16.11 12.26 14.73
N GLY A 111 -16.36 13.52 15.10
CA GLY A 111 -15.72 14.16 16.25
C GLY A 111 -14.20 14.18 16.15
N SER A 112 -13.52 13.81 17.24
CA SER A 112 -12.05 13.75 17.33
C SER A 112 -11.44 12.73 16.36
N ASN A 113 -12.15 11.65 16.05
CA ASN A 113 -11.64 10.57 15.20
C ASN A 113 -11.48 11.04 13.74
N ARG A 114 -12.24 12.06 13.31
CA ARG A 114 -12.19 12.61 11.94
C ARG A 114 -10.81 13.17 11.58
N GLU A 115 -10.22 13.96 12.48
CA GLU A 115 -8.91 14.57 12.24
C GLU A 115 -7.82 13.49 12.12
N MET A 116 -7.90 12.47 12.97
CA MET A 116 -6.94 11.37 12.97
C MET A 116 -7.09 10.49 11.73
N ALA A 117 -8.33 10.17 11.33
CA ALA A 117 -8.64 9.46 10.08
C ALA A 117 -8.13 10.23 8.85
N TRP A 118 -8.27 11.56 8.83
CA TRP A 118 -7.70 12.39 7.78
C TRP A 118 -6.17 12.28 7.71
N LYS A 119 -5.48 12.35 8.86
CA LYS A 119 -4.00 12.17 8.92
C LYS A 119 -3.58 10.79 8.41
N VAL A 120 -4.35 9.75 8.73
CA VAL A 120 -4.15 8.40 8.17
C VAL A 120 -4.29 8.43 6.65
N SER A 121 -5.40 8.96 6.13
CA SER A 121 -5.66 9.08 4.68
C SER A 121 -4.52 9.78 3.92
N VAL A 122 -4.06 10.93 4.42
CA VAL A 122 -2.93 11.67 3.83
C VAL A 122 -1.65 10.84 3.84
N THR A 123 -1.37 10.14 4.95
CA THR A 123 -0.18 9.29 5.08
C THR A 123 -0.24 8.09 4.13
N VAL A 124 -1.41 7.47 3.97
CA VAL A 124 -1.64 6.39 3.01
C VAL A 124 -1.45 6.90 1.56
N SER A 125 -1.94 8.11 1.27
CA SER A 125 -1.78 8.75 -0.05
C SER A 125 -0.29 8.99 -0.38
N ASP A 126 0.49 9.53 0.56
CA ASP A 126 1.95 9.69 0.41
C ASP A 126 2.62 8.32 0.18
N PHE A 127 2.22 7.30 0.94
CA PHE A 127 2.77 5.96 0.80
C PHE A 127 2.52 5.35 -0.58
N LEU A 128 1.30 5.47 -1.11
CA LEU A 128 0.98 5.03 -2.48
C LEU A 128 1.88 5.73 -3.51
N GLY A 129 2.09 7.04 -3.36
CA GLY A 129 2.99 7.81 -4.22
C GLY A 129 4.44 7.29 -4.19
N GLN A 130 4.98 6.96 -3.01
CA GLN A 130 6.33 6.39 -2.89
C GLN A 130 6.48 5.02 -3.54
N LEU A 131 5.39 4.25 -3.59
CA LEU A 131 5.34 2.95 -4.24
C LEU A 131 5.04 3.05 -5.75
N GLY A 132 4.96 4.27 -6.30
CA GLY A 132 4.66 4.51 -7.71
C GLY A 132 3.22 4.17 -8.10
N ALA A 133 2.32 4.09 -7.12
CA ALA A 133 0.90 3.80 -7.33
C ALA A 133 0.08 5.09 -7.36
N GLN A 134 -0.90 5.12 -8.26
CA GLN A 134 -1.95 6.14 -8.21
C GLN A 134 -3.01 5.72 -7.22
N GLU A 135 -3.66 6.72 -6.62
CA GLU A 135 -4.80 6.42 -5.79
C GLU A 135 -5.97 5.91 -6.62
N PRO A 136 -6.72 4.91 -6.11
CA PRO A 136 -7.90 4.42 -6.79
C PRO A 136 -8.98 5.50 -6.87
N GLU A 137 -9.54 5.70 -8.06
CA GLU A 137 -10.63 6.64 -8.29
C GLU A 137 -11.95 6.15 -7.67
N GLY A 138 -12.73 7.09 -7.12
CA GLY A 138 -14.10 6.88 -6.66
C GLY A 138 -14.25 6.66 -5.14
N LEU A 139 -15.03 7.53 -4.51
CA LEU A 139 -15.59 7.31 -3.19
C LEU A 139 -16.63 6.18 -3.30
N GLY A 140 -16.46 5.11 -2.52
CA GLY A 140 -17.42 4.01 -2.49
C GLY A 140 -18.80 4.47 -2.00
N SER A 141 -19.79 3.58 -2.06
CA SER A 141 -21.19 3.83 -1.68
C SER A 141 -21.38 4.55 -0.34
N ASP A 142 -22.49 5.27 -0.22
CA ASP A 142 -22.94 5.94 1.01
C ASP A 142 -22.94 4.97 2.19
N ILE A 143 -22.47 5.45 3.34
CA ILE A 143 -22.47 4.68 4.59
C ILE A 143 -23.81 4.91 5.29
N HIS A 144 -24.53 3.82 5.58
CA HIS A 144 -25.72 3.91 6.41
C HIS A 144 -25.34 4.16 7.88
N ALA A 145 -26.02 5.11 8.52
CA ALA A 145 -25.73 5.53 9.90
C ALA A 145 -25.71 4.37 10.92
N TRP A 146 -26.53 3.33 10.72
CA TRP A 146 -26.59 2.18 11.64
C TRP A 146 -25.33 1.31 11.60
N MET A 147 -24.55 1.35 10.51
CA MET A 147 -23.34 0.54 10.33
C MET A 147 -22.06 1.33 10.62
N GLN A 148 -22.21 2.62 10.90
CA GLN A 148 -21.09 3.56 10.92
C GLN A 148 -20.05 3.20 11.99
N ASP A 149 -20.49 3.01 13.23
CA ASP A 149 -19.59 2.71 14.36
C ASP A 149 -18.86 1.37 14.15
N ASP A 150 -19.59 0.34 13.71
CA ASP A 150 -19.03 -1.00 13.45
C ASP A 150 -18.02 -0.96 12.31
N LEU A 151 -18.31 -0.24 11.21
CA LEU A 151 -17.39 -0.08 10.10
C LEU A 151 -16.15 0.70 10.50
N ALA A 152 -16.29 1.74 11.33
CA ALA A 152 -15.17 2.54 11.80
C ALA A 152 -14.25 1.67 12.68
N GLN A 153 -14.82 0.93 13.64
CA GLN A 153 -14.09 0.02 14.50
C GLN A 153 -13.33 -1.03 13.67
N TYR A 154 -14.04 -1.73 12.81
CA TYR A 154 -13.47 -2.77 11.96
C TYR A 154 -12.35 -2.25 11.07
N SER A 155 -12.56 -1.11 10.41
CA SER A 155 -11.56 -0.49 9.54
C SER A 155 -10.28 -0.14 10.28
N VAL A 156 -10.40 0.33 11.52
CA VAL A 156 -9.27 0.72 12.37
C VAL A 156 -8.51 -0.50 12.89
N GLU A 157 -9.19 -1.56 13.32
CA GLU A 157 -8.55 -2.83 13.72
C GLU A 157 -7.73 -3.44 12.58
N ARG A 158 -8.29 -3.43 11.37
CA ARG A 158 -7.62 -3.97 10.18
C ARG A 158 -6.45 -3.10 9.77
N LEU A 159 -6.60 -1.77 9.78
CA LEU A 159 -5.50 -0.86 9.53
C LEU A 159 -4.36 -1.06 10.53
N LEU A 160 -4.66 -1.19 11.82
CA LEU A 160 -3.65 -1.41 12.85
C LEU A 160 -2.86 -2.69 12.56
N SER A 161 -3.54 -3.80 12.32
CA SER A 161 -2.91 -5.09 12.02
C SER A 161 -2.04 -5.01 10.76
N PHE A 162 -2.57 -4.43 9.69
CA PHE A 162 -1.85 -4.21 8.43
C PHE A 162 -0.61 -3.34 8.63
N SER A 163 -0.73 -2.21 9.33
CA SER A 163 0.37 -1.26 9.53
C SER A 163 1.54 -1.86 10.31
N ILE A 164 1.28 -2.79 11.23
CA ILE A 164 2.35 -3.52 11.95
C ILE A 164 3.15 -4.38 10.98
N LEU A 165 2.47 -5.11 10.10
CA LEU A 165 3.13 -5.95 9.10
C LEU A 165 3.94 -5.11 8.13
N VAL A 166 3.34 -4.05 7.58
CA VAL A 166 4.03 -3.18 6.61
C VAL A 166 5.24 -2.47 7.22
N ALA A 167 5.14 -2.01 8.48
CA ALA A 167 6.29 -1.45 9.17
C ALA A 167 7.45 -2.46 9.26
N ARG A 168 7.19 -3.76 9.42
CA ARG A 168 8.22 -4.80 9.43
C ARG A 168 8.82 -5.06 8.05
N VAL A 169 7.98 -5.07 7.01
CA VAL A 169 8.43 -5.25 5.62
C VAL A 169 9.46 -4.17 5.25
N PHE A 170 9.18 -2.91 5.59
CA PHE A 170 10.08 -1.81 5.25
C PHE A 170 11.19 -1.58 6.28
N ALA A 171 11.05 -1.99 7.54
CA ALA A 171 12.07 -1.79 8.58
C ALA A 171 13.44 -2.38 8.22
N ALA A 172 13.48 -3.43 7.40
CA ALA A 172 14.74 -4.03 6.94
C ALA A 172 15.49 -3.11 5.96
N GLY A 173 14.79 -2.20 5.26
CA GLY A 173 15.35 -1.40 4.18
C GLY A 173 15.26 -2.14 2.84
N ASN A 174 16.14 -1.80 1.91
CA ASN A 174 16.15 -2.37 0.56
C ASN A 174 16.54 -3.88 0.60
N PRO A 175 15.64 -4.81 0.22
CA PRO A 175 15.89 -6.25 0.19
C PRO A 175 17.16 -6.67 -0.57
N ALA A 176 17.51 -5.93 -1.63
CA ALA A 176 18.68 -6.18 -2.46
C ALA A 176 20.02 -5.84 -1.77
N ALA A 177 20.01 -5.04 -0.70
CA ALA A 177 21.20 -4.61 0.03
C ALA A 177 21.55 -5.53 1.22
N HIS A 178 20.77 -6.57 1.49
CA HIS A 178 20.94 -7.41 2.68
C HIS A 178 22.09 -8.43 2.59
N ASP A 179 22.69 -8.63 1.42
CA ASP A 179 23.88 -9.49 1.27
C ASP A 179 25.18 -8.83 1.78
N ASP A 180 25.16 -7.51 2.01
CA ASP A 180 26.32 -6.76 2.50
C ASP A 180 26.36 -6.61 4.03
N ALA A 181 25.32 -7.07 4.74
CA ALA A 181 25.23 -6.96 6.19
C ALA A 181 25.87 -8.19 6.88
N PRO A 182 26.85 -8.02 7.79
CA PRO A 182 27.40 -9.13 8.55
C PRO A 182 26.29 -9.78 9.40
N PRO A 183 26.29 -11.11 9.56
CA PRO A 183 25.24 -11.83 10.28
C PRO A 183 25.17 -11.30 11.72
N THR A 184 24.07 -10.63 12.02
CA THR A 184 23.80 -10.13 13.37
C THR A 184 23.15 -11.26 14.15
N TYR A 185 23.92 -11.93 15.00
CA TYR A 185 23.38 -12.93 15.91
C TYR A 185 22.47 -12.23 16.93
N CYS A 186 21.22 -12.69 17.04
CA CYS A 186 20.36 -12.27 18.14
C CYS A 186 20.99 -12.71 19.47
N HIS A 187 21.49 -11.76 20.26
CA HIS A 187 21.79 -12.02 21.66
C HIS A 187 20.48 -12.28 22.38
N GLN A 188 20.28 -13.52 22.82
CA GLN A 188 19.23 -13.87 23.78
C GLN A 188 19.59 -13.19 25.11
N SER A 189 18.80 -12.20 25.50
CA SER A 189 18.78 -11.61 26.84
C SER A 189 17.80 -12.34 27.74
#